data_AF-A0A427XLE9-F1
#
_entry.id   AF-A0A427XLE9-F1
#
_cell.length_a   1.000
_cell.length_b   1.000
_cell.length_c   1.000
_cell.angle_alpha   90.00
_cell.angle_beta   90.00
_cell.angle_gamma   90.00
#
_symmetry.space_group_name_H-M   'P 1'
#
loop_
_entity.id
_entity.type
_entity.pdbx_description
1 polymer ?
#
loop_
_entity_poly.entity_id
_entity_poly.type
_entity_poly.pdbx_seq_one_letter_code
_entity_poly.pdbx_strand_id
1 'polypeptide(L)'
;MAIAAIFIHAFGWGIGLLPLPYLFGAELFPTRIRSVGGALSASFHWLFYFAITKATPAMLTAMNGWGLFAFFAAWCAIAWVYGFIMIPETAGRSLESINALFDLKWYEIRKNAYPTDEDLMAPIVTQATPLSNAENGDVRQFAGDLMLEGKSESEHREYSP
;
A
#
# COMPACT_ATOMS: atom_id res chain seq x y z
N MET A 1 13.83 -34.68 -4.78
CA MET A 1 13.53 -33.53 -5.65
C MET A 1 12.14 -32.94 -5.42
N ALA A 2 11.04 -33.73 -5.44
CA ALA A 2 9.67 -33.19 -5.24
C ALA A 2 9.44 -32.51 -3.88
N ILE A 3 9.94 -33.09 -2.78
CA ILE A 3 9.78 -32.52 -1.43
C ILE A 3 10.45 -31.14 -1.32
N ALA A 4 11.66 -30.98 -1.87
CA ALA A 4 12.36 -29.70 -1.87
C ALA A 4 11.60 -28.62 -2.66
N ALA A 5 10.99 -28.99 -3.79
CA ALA A 5 10.17 -28.07 -4.58
C ALA A 5 8.92 -27.60 -3.82
N ILE A 6 8.30 -28.47 -3.01
CA ILE A 6 7.17 -28.11 -2.15
C ILE A 6 7.60 -27.10 -1.08
N PHE A 7 8.77 -27.27 -0.46
CA PHE A 7 9.28 -26.32 0.54
C PHE A 7 9.63 -24.95 -0.08
N ILE A 8 10.25 -24.93 -1.26
CA ILE A 8 10.54 -23.68 -1.98
C ILE A 8 9.23 -22.97 -2.34
N HIS A 9 8.23 -23.72 -2.81
CA HIS A 9 6.91 -23.17 -3.09
C HIS A 9 6.24 -22.61 -1.83
N ALA A 10 6.26 -23.34 -0.71
CA ALA A 10 5.67 -22.90 0.55
C ALA A 10 6.33 -21.61 1.08
N PHE A 11 7.66 -21.49 0.96
CA PHE A 11 8.39 -20.29 1.34
C PHE A 11 8.02 -19.09 0.44
N GLY A 12 8.02 -19.27 -0.88
CA GLY A 12 7.61 -18.22 -1.82
C GLY A 12 6.15 -17.81 -1.65
N TRP A 13 5.28 -18.75 -1.30
CA TRP A 13 3.89 -18.48 -1.00
C TRP A 13 3.72 -17.64 0.27
N GLY A 14 4.45 -17.97 1.34
CA GLY A 14 4.37 -17.25 2.61
C GLY A 14 4.88 -15.81 2.56
N ILE A 15 5.99 -15.56 1.84
CA ILE A 15 6.61 -14.23 1.81
C ILE A 15 5.97 -13.32 0.75
N GLY A 16 5.64 -13.87 -0.42
CA GLY A 16 5.21 -13.07 -1.55
C GLY A 16 3.72 -13.23 -1.83
N LEU A 17 3.33 -14.41 -2.33
CA LEU A 17 2.02 -14.60 -2.96
C LEU A 17 0.85 -14.46 -1.98
N LEU A 18 1.07 -14.67 -0.68
CA LEU A 18 0.05 -14.44 0.34
C LEU A 18 -0.14 -12.93 0.61
N PRO A 19 0.83 -12.17 1.14
CA PRO A 19 0.60 -10.78 1.52
C PRO A 19 0.51 -9.81 0.34
N LEU A 20 1.27 -10.04 -0.74
CA LEU A 20 1.40 -9.07 -1.84
C LEU A 20 0.05 -8.72 -2.50
N PRO A 21 -0.82 -9.66 -2.89
CA PRO A 21 -2.07 -9.31 -3.56
C PRO A 21 -3.05 -8.55 -2.67
N TYR A 22 -3.05 -8.83 -1.36
CA TYR A 22 -3.89 -8.10 -0.40
C TYR A 22 -3.37 -6.69 -0.17
N LEU A 23 -2.05 -6.54 -0.06
CA LEU A 23 -1.41 -5.23 0.07
C LEU A 23 -1.61 -4.39 -1.20
N PHE A 24 -1.34 -4.97 -2.37
CA PHE A 24 -1.57 -4.33 -3.67
C PHE A 24 -3.03 -3.91 -3.83
N GLY A 25 -3.99 -4.78 -3.48
CA GLY A 25 -5.40 -4.42 -3.51
C GLY A 25 -5.75 -3.23 -2.62
N ALA A 26 -5.15 -3.14 -1.43
CA ALA A 26 -5.38 -2.00 -0.53
C ALA A 26 -4.82 -0.68 -1.08
N GLU A 27 -3.68 -0.74 -1.77
CA GLU A 27 -2.98 0.42 -2.35
C GLU A 27 -3.58 0.88 -3.69
N LEU A 28 -4.01 -0.06 -4.54
CA LEU A 28 -4.52 0.25 -5.89
C LEU A 28 -5.90 0.90 -5.87
N PHE A 29 -6.78 0.49 -4.94
CA PHE A 29 -8.16 0.92 -5.00
C PHE A 29 -8.33 2.31 -4.34
N PRO A 30 -8.90 3.30 -5.07
CA PRO A 30 -9.27 4.57 -4.47
C PRO A 30 -10.34 4.34 -3.38
N THR A 31 -10.27 5.14 -2.31
CA THR A 31 -11.04 4.95 -1.06
C THR A 31 -12.54 4.76 -1.28
N ARG A 32 -13.10 5.36 -2.34
CA ARG A 32 -14.52 5.26 -2.71
C ARG A 32 -14.95 3.87 -3.19
N ILE A 33 -14.11 3.16 -3.95
CA ILE A 33 -14.46 1.85 -4.56
C ILE A 33 -13.74 0.67 -3.90
N ARG A 34 -12.88 0.93 -2.92
CA ARG A 34 -12.04 -0.07 -2.25
C ARG A 34 -12.83 -1.25 -1.68
N SER A 35 -13.98 -0.99 -1.06
CA SER A 35 -14.82 -2.07 -0.50
C SER A 35 -15.40 -3.00 -1.57
N VAL A 36 -15.88 -2.44 -2.69
CA VAL A 36 -16.44 -3.20 -3.81
C VAL A 36 -15.35 -3.94 -4.58
N GLY A 37 -14.23 -3.27 -4.88
CA GLY A 37 -13.07 -3.87 -5.54
C GLY A 37 -12.48 -5.02 -4.71
N GLY A 38 -12.36 -4.82 -3.40
CA GLY A 38 -11.93 -5.86 -2.46
C GLY A 38 -12.88 -7.06 -2.42
N ALA A 39 -14.21 -6.81 -2.37
CA ALA A 39 -15.21 -7.88 -2.35
C ALA A 39 -15.24 -8.70 -3.65
N LEU A 40 -15.11 -8.05 -4.81
CA LEU A 40 -14.99 -8.72 -6.11
C LEU A 40 -13.71 -9.54 -6.20
N SER A 41 -12.57 -8.96 -5.82
CA SER A 41 -11.28 -9.65 -5.78
C SER A 41 -11.34 -10.90 -4.89
N ALA A 42 -11.90 -10.77 -3.68
CA ALA A 42 -12.09 -11.90 -2.77
C ALA A 42 -13.02 -12.96 -3.38
N SER A 43 -14.12 -12.56 -4.02
CA SER A 43 -15.06 -13.49 -4.65
C SER A 43 -14.41 -14.27 -5.80
N PHE A 44 -13.64 -13.60 -6.66
CA PHE A 44 -12.86 -14.28 -7.70
C PHE A 44 -11.80 -15.21 -7.09
N HIS A 45 -11.08 -14.76 -6.06
CA HIS A 45 -10.10 -15.60 -5.36
C HIS A 45 -10.72 -16.90 -4.84
N TRP A 46 -11.83 -16.80 -4.09
CA TRP A 46 -12.54 -17.98 -3.57
C TRP A 46 -13.13 -18.86 -4.68
N LEU A 47 -13.63 -18.26 -5.76
CA LEU A 47 -14.13 -18.99 -6.92
C LEU A 47 -13.04 -19.82 -7.59
N PHE A 48 -11.88 -19.22 -7.87
CA PHE A 48 -10.75 -19.93 -8.47
C PHE A 48 -10.17 -20.97 -7.53
N TYR A 49 -10.09 -20.68 -6.24
CA TYR A 49 -9.67 -21.65 -5.23
C TYR A 49 -10.58 -22.89 -5.22
N PHE A 50 -11.90 -22.68 -5.25
CA PHE A 50 -12.87 -23.77 -5.34
C PHE A 50 -12.72 -24.56 -6.66
N ALA A 51 -12.59 -23.86 -7.79
CA ALA A 51 -12.41 -24.48 -9.10
C ALA A 51 -11.16 -25.38 -9.14
N ILE A 52 -10.02 -24.88 -8.65
CA ILE A 52 -8.77 -25.65 -8.57
C ILE A 52 -8.93 -26.84 -7.63
N THR A 53 -9.52 -26.66 -6.45
CA THR A 53 -9.73 -27.75 -5.48
C THR A 53 -10.59 -28.87 -6.08
N LYS A 54 -11.62 -28.52 -6.86
CA LYS A 54 -12.45 -29.49 -7.58
C LYS A 54 -11.75 -30.13 -8.79
N ALA A 55 -10.94 -29.37 -9.53
CA ALA A 55 -10.25 -29.86 -10.72
C ALA A 55 -9.03 -30.74 -10.39
N THR A 56 -8.32 -30.45 -9.30
CA THR A 56 -7.10 -31.14 -8.87
C THR A 56 -7.22 -32.67 -8.82
N PRO A 57 -8.26 -33.28 -8.21
CA PRO A 57 -8.39 -34.74 -8.21
C PRO A 57 -8.60 -35.33 -9.61
N ALA A 58 -9.32 -34.65 -10.50
CA ALA A 58 -9.51 -35.08 -11.87
C ALA A 58 -8.22 -34.94 -12.70
N MET A 59 -7.43 -33.89 -12.46
CA MET A 59 -6.14 -33.71 -13.12
C MET A 59 -5.10 -34.74 -12.65
N LEU A 60 -5.13 -35.14 -11.38
CA LEU A 60 -4.21 -36.14 -10.83
C LEU A 60 -4.38 -37.52 -11.51
N THR A 61 -5.62 -37.90 -11.81
CA THR A 61 -5.91 -39.17 -12.50
C THR A 61 -5.65 -39.08 -14.01
N ALA A 62 -5.87 -37.91 -14.62
CA ALA A 62 -5.70 -37.72 -16.06
C ALA A 62 -4.24 -37.54 -16.51
N MET A 63 -3.39 -36.86 -15.72
CA MET A 63 -2.07 -36.39 -16.17
C MET A 63 -0.87 -37.18 -15.62
N ASN A 64 -1.11 -38.26 -14.87
CA ASN A 64 -0.13 -38.92 -13.99
C ASN A 64 0.46 -37.95 -12.95
N GLY A 65 0.94 -38.49 -11.82
CA GLY A 65 1.37 -37.65 -10.68
C GLY A 65 2.37 -36.55 -11.02
N TRP A 66 3.24 -36.74 -12.02
CA TRP A 66 4.24 -35.75 -12.45
C TRP A 66 3.68 -34.61 -13.31
N GLY A 67 2.64 -34.87 -14.10
CA GLY A 67 2.05 -33.87 -15.01
C GLY A 67 1.33 -32.74 -14.27
N LEU A 68 0.70 -33.06 -13.15
CA LEU A 68 0.05 -32.08 -12.27
C LEU A 68 1.07 -31.07 -11.70
N PHE A 69 2.21 -31.56 -11.20
CA PHE A 69 3.26 -30.68 -10.66
C PHE A 69 3.89 -29.80 -11.74
N ALA A 70 4.10 -30.34 -12.94
CA ALA A 70 4.63 -29.57 -14.07
C ALA A 70 3.65 -28.46 -14.51
N PHE A 71 2.34 -28.73 -14.51
CA PHE A 71 1.31 -27.74 -14.82
C PHE A 71 1.32 -26.57 -13.82
N PHE A 72 1.31 -26.86 -12.52
CA PHE A 72 1.36 -25.80 -11.50
C PHE A 72 2.69 -25.04 -11.52
N ALA A 73 3.81 -25.71 -11.78
CA ALA A 73 5.11 -25.05 -11.93
C ALA A 73 5.13 -24.08 -13.12
N ALA A 74 4.57 -24.46 -14.26
CA ALA A 74 4.42 -23.57 -15.42
C ALA A 74 3.52 -22.37 -15.10
N TRP A 75 2.42 -22.59 -14.38
CA TRP A 75 1.53 -21.51 -13.95
C TRP A 75 2.23 -20.53 -13.00
N CYS A 76 3.02 -21.02 -12.05
CA CYS A 76 3.85 -20.19 -11.18
C CYS A 76 4.88 -19.36 -11.98
N ALA A 77 5.51 -19.94 -13.00
CA ALA A 77 6.46 -19.22 -13.86
C ALA A 77 5.77 -18.09 -14.63
N ILE A 78 4.57 -18.34 -15.18
CA ILE A 78 3.75 -17.32 -15.86
C ILE A 78 3.39 -16.20 -14.89
N ALA A 79 2.94 -16.54 -13.67
CA ALA A 79 2.60 -15.55 -12.65
C ALA A 79 3.80 -14.68 -12.25
N TRP A 80 5.00 -15.28 -12.17
CA TRP A 80 6.24 -14.55 -11.87
C TRP A 80 6.61 -13.57 -13.00
N VAL A 81 6.54 -14.00 -14.27
CA VAL A 81 6.78 -13.13 -15.43
C VAL A 81 5.74 -12.02 -15.51
N TYR A 82 4.47 -12.34 -15.26
CA TYR A 82 3.39 -11.35 -15.21
C TYR A 82 3.67 -10.29 -14.12
N GLY A 83 4.03 -10.74 -12.91
CA GLY A 83 4.40 -9.84 -11.81
C GLY A 83 5.55 -8.91 -12.20
N PHE A 84 6.59 -9.45 -12.83
CA PHE A 84 7.76 -8.66 -13.24
C PHE A 84 7.45 -7.59 -14.30
N ILE A 85 6.47 -7.82 -15.18
CA ILE A 85 6.15 -6.91 -16.29
C ILE A 85 5.06 -5.90 -15.91
N MET A 86 4.03 -6.36 -15.21
CA MET A 86 2.79 -5.60 -15.00
C MET A 86 2.73 -4.86 -13.67
N ILE A 87 3.54 -5.25 -12.67
CA ILE A 87 3.48 -4.68 -11.34
C ILE A 87 4.59 -3.62 -11.20
N PRO A 88 4.26 -2.32 -11.20
CA PRO A 88 5.23 -1.28 -10.83
C PRO A 88 5.49 -1.31 -9.33
N GLU A 89 6.68 -0.88 -8.91
CA GLU A 89 6.99 -0.70 -7.49
C GLU A 89 6.12 0.43 -6.91
N THR A 90 5.20 0.08 -6.02
CA THR A 90 4.32 1.03 -5.29
C THR A 90 4.84 1.36 -3.89
N ALA A 91 5.93 0.73 -3.46
CA ALA A 91 6.48 0.89 -2.12
C ALA A 91 6.92 2.35 -1.86
N GLY A 92 6.40 2.94 -0.77
CA GLY A 92 6.81 4.26 -0.29
C GLY A 92 6.15 5.47 -0.98
N ARG A 93 5.21 5.26 -1.91
CA ARG A 93 4.41 6.33 -2.54
C ARG A 93 3.15 6.64 -1.75
N SER A 94 2.71 7.91 -1.75
CA SER A 94 1.42 8.30 -1.18
C SER A 94 0.26 7.79 -2.05
N LEU A 95 -0.90 7.50 -1.45
CA LEU A 95 -2.10 7.06 -2.18
C LEU A 95 -2.53 8.03 -3.29
N GLU A 96 -2.27 9.33 -3.12
CA GLU A 96 -2.57 10.36 -4.14
C GLU A 96 -1.63 10.27 -5.34
N SER A 97 -0.33 10.08 -5.11
CA SER A 97 0.66 9.89 -6.19
C SER A 97 0.47 8.57 -6.96
N ILE A 98 -0.04 7.54 -6.29
CA ILE A 98 -0.36 6.24 -6.91
C ILE A 98 -1.51 6.39 -7.92
N ASN A 99 -2.56 7.16 -7.59
CA ASN A 99 -3.65 7.42 -8.53
C ASN A 99 -3.16 8.15 -9.79
N ALA A 100 -2.29 9.16 -9.63
CA ALA A 100 -1.70 9.88 -10.75
C ALA A 100 -0.80 8.98 -11.62
N LEU A 101 -0.13 7.98 -11.03
CA LEU A 101 0.66 6.99 -11.76
C LEU A 101 -0.22 6.10 -12.65
N PHE A 102 -1.43 5.73 -12.19
CA PHE A 102 -2.37 4.90 -12.96
C PHE A 102 -3.13 5.65 -14.05
N ASP A 103 -3.11 6.99 -14.05
CA ASP A 103 -3.63 7.81 -15.16
C ASP A 103 -2.67 7.85 -16.37
N LEU A 104 -1.40 7.47 -16.17
CA LEU A 104 -0.41 7.37 -17.24
C LEU A 104 -0.60 6.08 -18.06
N LYS A 105 -0.12 6.11 -19.31
CA LYS A 105 -0.14 4.92 -20.18
C LYS A 105 0.73 3.81 -19.58
N TRP A 106 0.30 2.56 -19.74
CA TRP A 106 0.94 1.37 -19.15
C TRP A 106 2.44 1.23 -19.39
N TYR A 107 2.98 1.74 -20.50
CA TYR A 107 4.42 1.76 -20.81
C TYR A 107 5.21 2.90 -20.13
N GLU A 108 4.54 3.95 -19.65
CA GLU A 108 5.15 5.07 -18.92
C GLU A 108 5.17 4.82 -17.41
N ILE A 109 4.23 4.01 -16.91
CA ILE A 109 4.14 3.61 -15.49
C ILE A 109 5.47 3.05 -14.98
N ARG A 110 6.14 2.18 -15.76
CA ARG A 110 7.43 1.59 -15.35
C ARG A 110 8.57 2.62 -15.32
N LYS A 111 8.53 3.66 -16.15
CA LYS A 111 9.55 4.72 -16.17
C LYS A 111 9.40 5.67 -14.99
N ASN A 112 8.15 5.91 -14.57
CA ASN A 112 7.81 6.79 -13.46
C ASN A 112 7.53 6.02 -12.16
N ALA A 113 7.86 4.72 -12.11
CA ALA A 113 7.62 3.88 -10.93
C ALA A 113 8.44 4.36 -9.71
N TYR A 114 9.67 4.81 -9.93
CA TYR A 114 10.50 5.33 -8.84
C TYR A 114 9.93 6.65 -8.30
N PRO A 115 9.72 6.77 -6.98
CA PRO A 115 9.26 8.02 -6.36
C PRO A 115 10.32 9.11 -6.57
N THR A 116 9.90 10.27 -7.05
CA THR A 116 10.73 11.48 -7.01
C THR A 116 10.80 11.97 -5.56
N ASP A 117 11.85 12.72 -5.19
CA ASP A 117 12.01 13.26 -3.83
C ASP A 117 10.77 14.04 -3.37
N GLU A 118 10.05 14.69 -4.29
CA GLU A 118 8.78 15.39 -4.03
C GLU A 118 7.64 14.46 -3.57
N ASP A 119 7.53 13.25 -4.15
CA ASP A 119 6.52 12.24 -3.79
C ASP A 119 6.78 11.61 -2.40
N LEU A 120 8.06 11.51 -2.01
CA LEU A 120 8.48 11.00 -0.69
C LEU A 120 8.21 12.00 0.44
N MET A 121 8.27 13.31 0.14
CA MET A 121 8.08 14.37 1.13
C MET A 121 6.61 14.76 1.33
N ALA A 122 5.72 14.45 0.37
CA ALA A 122 4.29 14.77 0.44
C ALA A 122 3.59 14.33 1.76
N PRO A 123 3.78 13.10 2.29
CA PRO A 123 3.16 12.71 3.56
C PRO A 123 3.78 13.41 4.79
N ILE A 124 5.09 13.70 4.79
CA ILE A 124 5.77 14.38 5.90
C ILE A 124 5.35 15.85 5.96
N VAL A 125 5.34 16.54 4.80
CA VAL A 125 4.96 17.95 4.71
C VAL A 125 3.48 18.15 5.05
N THR A 126 2.59 17.30 4.53
CA THR A 126 1.14 17.42 4.80
C THR A 126 0.80 17.20 6.29
N GLN A 127 1.53 16.34 7.00
CA GLN A 127 1.33 16.17 8.45
C GLN A 127 2.09 17.20 9.31
N ALA A 128 3.23 17.71 8.83
CA ALA A 128 3.98 18.75 9.52
C ALA A 128 3.36 20.15 9.39
N THR A 129 2.64 20.44 8.29
CA THR A 129 2.06 21.76 8.02
C THR A 129 1.01 22.18 9.08
N PRO A 130 0.07 21.31 9.51
CA PRO A 130 -0.88 21.64 10.57
C PRO A 130 -0.21 21.76 11.95
N LEU A 131 0.77 20.92 12.28
CA LEU A 131 1.45 20.95 13.57
C LEU A 131 2.37 22.16 13.72
N SER A 132 3.15 22.49 12.69
CA SER A 132 3.94 23.73 12.63
C SER A 132 3.04 24.96 12.73
N ASN A 133 1.90 24.99 12.03
CA ASN A 133 0.98 26.13 12.09
C ASN A 133 0.22 26.22 13.42
N ALA A 134 -0.10 25.09 14.05
CA ALA A 134 -0.74 25.03 15.37
C ALA A 134 0.23 25.44 16.49
N GLU A 135 1.47 24.94 16.49
CA GLU A 135 2.51 25.30 17.44
C GLU A 135 2.86 26.79 17.34
N ASN A 136 3.00 27.32 16.12
CA ASN A 136 3.20 28.76 15.89
C ASN A 136 1.99 29.61 16.31
N GLY A 137 0.78 29.04 16.27
CA GLY A 137 -0.45 29.70 16.73
C GLY A 137 -0.50 29.81 18.25
N ASP A 138 -0.24 28.72 18.96
CA ASP A 138 -0.22 28.66 20.42
C ASP A 138 0.88 29.57 21.01
N VAL A 139 2.08 29.59 20.42
CA VAL A 139 3.18 30.47 20.87
C VAL A 139 2.80 31.95 20.71
N ARG A 140 2.11 32.32 19.62
CA ARG A 140 1.65 33.70 19.40
C ARG A 140 0.53 34.09 20.35
N GLN A 141 -0.37 33.16 20.68
CA GLN A 141 -1.45 33.40 21.62
C GLN A 141 -0.90 33.55 23.05
N PHE A 142 -0.01 32.66 23.47
CA PHE A 142 0.65 32.74 24.77
C PHE A 142 1.51 34.00 24.92
N ALA A 143 2.26 34.40 23.89
CA ALA A 143 3.00 35.66 23.88
C ALA A 143 2.06 36.88 23.94
N GLY A 144 0.88 36.81 23.33
CA GLY A 144 -0.16 37.84 23.42
C GLY A 144 -0.71 37.97 24.85
N ASP A 145 -0.98 36.85 25.51
CA ASP A 145 -1.49 36.82 26.88
C ASP A 145 -0.49 37.40 27.88
N LEU A 146 0.80 37.05 27.75
CA LEU A 146 1.88 37.62 28.57
C LEU A 146 2.02 39.14 28.42
N MET A 147 1.84 39.65 27.20
CA MET A 147 1.91 41.09 26.93
C MET A 147 0.69 41.84 27.48
N LEU A 148 -0.49 41.20 27.55
CA LEU A 148 -1.67 41.76 28.19
C LEU A 148 -1.54 41.75 29.72
N GLU A 149 -1.01 40.66 30.29
CA GLU A 149 -0.81 40.51 31.73
C GLU A 149 0.23 41.50 32.26
N GLY A 150 1.36 41.66 31.58
CA GLY A 150 2.38 42.66 31.94
C GLY A 150 1.89 44.11 31.85
N LYS A 151 0.93 44.40 30.96
CA LYS A 151 0.31 45.73 30.88
C LYS A 151 -0.63 45.97 32.06
N SER A 152 -1.39 44.95 32.48
CA SER A 152 -2.29 45.03 33.65
C SER A 152 -1.54 45.21 34.98
N GLU A 153 -0.38 44.56 35.15
CA GLU A 153 0.46 44.75 36.35
C GLU A 153 1.12 46.14 36.40
N SER A 154 1.48 46.71 35.24
CA SER A 154 2.04 48.06 35.19
C SER A 154 1.01 49.14 35.54
N GLU A 155 -0.25 48.94 35.17
CA GLU A 155 -1.37 49.85 35.44
C GLU A 155 -1.80 49.81 36.92
N HIS A 156 -1.70 48.65 37.57
CA HIS A 156 -1.96 48.50 39.00
C HIS A 156 -0.83 49.02 39.91
N ARG A 157 0.42 49.07 39.42
CA ARG A 157 1.58 49.55 40.20
C ARG A 157 1.69 51.09 40.23
N GLU A 158 1.05 51.77 39.28
CA GLU A 158 1.06 53.25 39.17
C GLU A 158 0.00 53.93 40.07
N TYR A 159 -0.92 53.18 40.70
CA TYR A 159 -1.99 53.72 41.56
C TYR A 159 -1.82 53.42 43.07
N SER A 160 -0.69 52.86 43.53
CA SER A 160 -0.47 52.60 44.96
C SER A 160 0.45 53.68 45.59
N PRO A 161 -0.08 54.56 46.47
CA PRO A 161 0.71 55.56 47.21
C PRO A 161 1.59 54.97 48.30
#